data_AF-A0A7C3RUV2-F1
#
_entry.id   AF-A0A7C3RUV2-F1
#
_cell.length_a   1.000
_cell.length_b   1.000
_cell.length_c   1.000
_cell.angle_alpha   90.00
_cell.angle_beta   90.00
_cell.angle_gamma   90.00
#
_symmetry.space_group_name_H-M   'P 1'
#
loop_
_entity.id
_entity.type
_entity.pdbx_description
1 polymer ?
#
loop_
_entity_poly.entity_id
_entity_poly.type
_entity_poly.pdbx_seq_one_letter_code
_entity_poly.pdbx_strand_id
1 'polypeptide(L)'
;MPRSGVGAGHMRLALLAPGVGPGAHSDPDKEVAMGPLHPSRLLGWAGCFACVLLVSLPVAAATALRIIPPDRSTFAVGQRFDLRVEATGLPAGDAHLTLALNGAPVTELGGAKLVEGSSGAGKLELTARNVSIQAPMAATLTATLQYPDGTLDATSTFRVVDTVGPAPRAKNVILMIGDGMGVAHREAARAVSRGLKAGRYNDYLEMETMQVLGMVSTSALNAFVTDSANGATAYAGGNKTDNGALCAWPDDTSDSMDNPQFETIASYLKRTRNMAIGIVTTSTVGDATPAAFLAHNYARGDTSEIVNQYPGIMPEVLMGGGRSSFGAALRAKFTDAGRVYVTTAAELQALPADAKGCLGLFSNDVMATYVDRAQALRKGSGTGLTEPSIVQMTEAALNILSKYPNGFFLMVEEALIDKQSHSNDATRAVWETIEFDRAVGVAKRFAESHGDTLVIVTADHETGAVTLNDLTGGTAPKLATSIGNVTVMPGEGMVEPPYVAQASGSKSHTGVDVPLTASGPGATQFGRVMDATEVFFGMLRAIDGGYAQGPGPSAVAGDLNGDGVKDLADVVVLLRQVVGLAGR
;
A
#
# COMPACT_ATOMS: atom_id res chain seq x y z
N MET A 1 42.90 47.49 29.98
CA MET A 1 44.27 47.04 30.30
C MET A 1 44.25 45.53 30.56
N PRO A 2 45.37 44.80 30.39
CA PRO A 2 45.38 43.33 30.29
C PRO A 2 46.12 42.59 31.42
N ARG A 3 45.98 41.26 31.43
CA ARG A 3 46.92 40.19 31.89
C ARG A 3 46.32 38.85 31.41
N SER A 4 46.96 37.94 30.66
CA SER A 4 48.24 37.21 30.80
C SER A 4 48.30 36.32 32.06
N GLY A 5 48.59 35.01 32.01
CA GLY A 5 48.86 34.10 30.88
C GLY A 5 49.94 33.05 31.24
N VAL A 6 49.96 31.90 30.53
CA VAL A 6 51.03 30.85 30.51
C VAL A 6 51.24 30.05 31.83
N GLY A 7 51.60 28.76 31.72
CA GLY A 7 52.30 28.01 32.79
C GLY A 7 51.90 26.52 32.92
N ALA A 8 52.83 25.59 32.65
CA ALA A 8 52.55 24.15 32.63
C ALA A 8 53.36 23.32 33.66
N GLY A 9 52.80 22.19 34.09
CA GLY A 9 53.52 20.91 34.19
C GLY A 9 53.88 20.35 35.58
N HIS A 10 54.25 19.06 35.55
CA HIS A 10 54.82 18.18 36.63
C HIS A 10 53.77 17.61 37.62
N MET A 11 53.58 16.28 37.73
CA MET A 11 54.43 15.20 38.31
C MET A 11 54.50 15.24 39.86
N ARG A 12 54.53 14.14 40.64
CA ARG A 12 54.62 12.67 40.38
C ARG A 12 54.29 11.87 41.66
N LEU A 13 53.63 10.69 41.56
CA LEU A 13 53.83 9.42 42.33
C LEU A 13 52.67 8.45 41.99
N ALA A 14 52.76 7.16 41.64
CA ALA A 14 53.79 6.09 41.54
C ALA A 14 53.67 4.95 42.58
N LEU A 15 54.17 3.76 42.18
CA LEU A 15 54.09 2.42 42.83
C LEU A 15 52.73 1.70 42.63
N LEU A 16 52.65 0.40 42.29
CA LEU A 16 53.69 -0.61 41.98
C LEU A 16 53.16 -1.70 41.00
N ALA A 17 54.07 -2.39 40.31
CA ALA A 17 53.85 -3.61 39.50
C ALA A 17 54.94 -4.66 39.86
N PRO A 18 54.85 -5.94 39.42
CA PRO A 18 55.33 -6.41 38.09
C PRO A 18 54.28 -7.29 37.36
N GLY A 19 54.42 -7.81 36.12
CA GLY A 19 55.57 -8.14 35.25
C GLY A 19 55.88 -9.65 35.31
N VAL A 20 56.19 -10.45 34.26
CA VAL A 20 56.53 -10.34 32.80
C VAL A 20 56.08 -11.71 32.15
N GLY A 21 55.88 -12.04 30.85
CA GLY A 21 56.32 -11.61 29.49
C GLY A 21 57.49 -12.48 28.96
N PRO A 22 57.84 -12.56 27.64
CA PRO A 22 57.17 -12.11 26.40
C PRO A 22 57.29 -13.05 25.14
N GLY A 23 56.64 -12.70 24.00
CA GLY A 23 56.98 -13.13 22.61
C GLY A 23 56.36 -14.44 22.04
N ALA A 24 56.38 -14.74 20.73
CA ALA A 24 56.62 -13.93 19.50
C ALA A 24 56.24 -14.70 18.18
N HIS A 25 55.81 -13.97 17.13
CA HIS A 25 55.78 -14.26 15.65
C HIS A 25 55.24 -15.58 15.01
N SER A 26 54.51 -15.41 13.87
CA SER A 26 54.26 -16.34 12.72
C SER A 26 53.60 -17.71 13.01
N ASP A 27 52.70 -18.26 12.18
CA ASP A 27 52.68 -18.34 10.70
C ASP A 27 51.22 -18.49 10.17
N PRO A 28 50.92 -18.35 8.86
CA PRO A 28 49.63 -18.71 8.27
C PRO A 28 49.55 -20.21 7.90
N ASP A 29 48.57 -20.58 7.08
CA ASP A 29 48.35 -21.90 6.46
C ASP A 29 48.15 -23.11 7.39
N LYS A 30 46.86 -23.43 7.63
CA LYS A 30 46.38 -24.82 7.77
C LYS A 30 44.89 -24.94 7.48
N GLU A 31 44.57 -25.28 6.24
CA GLU A 31 43.28 -25.88 5.89
C GLU A 31 43.14 -27.25 6.57
N VAL A 32 41.90 -27.62 6.92
CA VAL A 32 41.54 -29.01 7.23
C VAL A 32 40.22 -29.34 6.52
N ALA A 33 40.33 -30.03 5.39
CA ALA A 33 39.17 -30.49 4.61
C ALA A 33 38.51 -31.72 5.26
N MET A 34 37.20 -31.89 5.05
CA MET A 34 36.47 -33.07 5.53
C MET A 34 36.59 -34.25 4.55
N GLY A 35 36.71 -35.46 5.10
CA GLY A 35 36.66 -36.74 4.38
C GLY A 35 35.67 -37.72 5.04
N PRO A 36 35.06 -38.66 4.28
CA PRO A 36 33.85 -39.38 4.71
C PRO A 36 34.12 -40.63 5.55
N LEU A 37 33.09 -41.06 6.30
CA LEU A 37 33.04 -42.33 7.04
C LEU A 37 31.81 -43.16 6.66
N HIS A 38 32.01 -44.46 6.44
CA HIS A 38 30.95 -45.47 6.28
C HIS A 38 31.51 -46.86 6.68
N PRO A 39 30.68 -47.91 6.87
CA PRO A 39 30.29 -48.30 8.23
C PRO A 39 30.67 -49.75 8.60
N SER A 40 30.60 -50.09 9.91
CA SER A 40 30.16 -51.44 10.33
C SER A 40 29.92 -51.59 11.85
N ARG A 41 28.83 -52.30 12.21
CA ARG A 41 28.70 -53.30 13.32
C ARG A 41 28.81 -52.79 14.78
N LEU A 42 28.08 -53.30 15.79
CA LEU A 42 27.07 -54.39 15.92
C LEU A 42 26.12 -54.11 17.12
N LEU A 43 24.91 -54.69 17.06
CA LEU A 43 23.93 -55.05 18.12
C LEU A 43 23.77 -54.22 19.43
N GLY A 44 22.51 -53.92 19.76
CA GLY A 44 22.07 -53.44 21.09
C GLY A 44 20.54 -53.26 21.16
N TRP A 45 19.77 -54.35 21.21
CA TRP A 45 18.31 -54.35 21.06
C TRP A 45 17.58 -54.79 22.34
N ALA A 46 16.53 -54.03 22.72
CA ALA A 46 15.29 -54.39 23.45
C ALA A 46 14.94 -53.40 24.57
N GLY A 47 13.79 -52.73 24.46
CA GLY A 47 13.31 -51.79 25.50
C GLY A 47 12.14 -50.90 25.10
N CYS A 48 10.93 -51.47 25.00
CA CYS A 48 9.61 -50.81 24.98
C CYS A 48 9.47 -49.43 24.29
N PHE A 49 9.05 -49.41 23.02
CA PHE A 49 8.25 -48.31 22.49
C PHE A 49 6.77 -48.70 22.49
N ALA A 50 5.95 -48.02 23.29
CA ALA A 50 4.50 -48.11 23.21
C ALA A 50 4.00 -47.09 22.20
N CYS A 51 3.58 -47.54 21.01
CA CYS A 51 3.03 -46.66 19.99
C CYS A 51 1.65 -46.13 20.42
N VAL A 52 1.61 -44.91 20.95
CA VAL A 52 0.37 -44.14 21.05
C VAL A 52 -0.01 -43.68 19.65
N LEU A 53 -0.83 -44.48 18.96
CA LEU A 53 -1.52 -44.08 17.75
C LEU A 53 -2.57 -43.02 18.12
N LEU A 54 -2.15 -41.75 18.08
CA LEU A 54 -3.05 -40.61 18.02
C LEU A 54 -3.78 -40.65 16.68
N VAL A 55 -4.90 -41.38 16.65
CA VAL A 55 -5.88 -41.27 15.58
C VAL A 55 -6.47 -39.87 15.65
N SER A 56 -5.98 -38.97 14.79
CA SER A 56 -6.60 -37.68 14.53
C SER A 56 -7.94 -37.91 13.85
N LEU A 57 -8.97 -38.17 14.66
CA LEU A 57 -10.36 -38.09 14.21
C LEU A 57 -10.55 -36.70 13.59
N PRO A 58 -11.20 -36.58 12.41
CA PRO A 58 -11.54 -35.28 11.87
C PRO A 58 -12.50 -34.60 12.84
N VAL A 59 -12.02 -33.56 13.53
CA VAL A 59 -12.90 -32.65 14.25
C VAL A 59 -13.78 -31.99 13.20
N ALA A 60 -15.08 -32.26 13.25
CA ALA A 60 -16.03 -31.57 12.38
C ALA A 60 -15.86 -30.06 12.58
N ALA A 61 -15.69 -29.32 11.49
CA ALA A 61 -15.56 -27.87 11.57
C ALA A 61 -16.82 -27.30 12.24
N ALA A 62 -16.62 -26.52 13.31
CA ALA A 62 -17.74 -25.91 14.02
C ALA A 62 -18.55 -25.01 13.08
N THR A 63 -19.87 -25.07 13.16
CA THR A 63 -20.76 -24.25 12.34
C THR A 63 -20.46 -22.78 12.57
N ALA A 64 -20.17 -22.06 11.49
CA ALA A 64 -19.77 -20.65 11.50
C ALA A 64 -20.67 -19.84 10.57
N LEU A 65 -20.93 -18.58 10.93
CA LEU A 65 -21.77 -17.65 10.19
C LEU A 65 -21.00 -16.33 10.00
N ARG A 66 -20.84 -15.88 8.75
CA ARG A 66 -20.15 -14.63 8.39
C ARG A 66 -21.09 -13.71 7.62
N ILE A 67 -20.98 -12.41 7.87
CA ILE A 67 -21.65 -11.34 7.12
C ILE A 67 -20.58 -10.51 6.39
N ILE A 68 -20.84 -10.24 5.13
CA ILE A 68 -20.10 -9.35 4.23
C ILE A 68 -21.14 -8.33 3.71
N PRO A 69 -20.90 -7.01 3.77
CA PRO A 69 -19.64 -6.35 4.10
C PRO A 69 -19.19 -6.53 5.57
N PRO A 70 -17.86 -6.51 5.85
CA PRO A 70 -17.33 -6.60 7.20
C PRO A 70 -17.81 -5.48 8.12
N ASP A 71 -17.72 -5.68 9.44
CA ASP A 71 -18.12 -4.67 10.41
C ASP A 71 -17.35 -3.35 10.25
N ARG A 72 -18.05 -2.23 10.48
CA ARG A 72 -17.59 -0.84 10.30
C ARG A 72 -17.29 -0.44 8.84
N SER A 73 -17.68 -1.25 7.85
CA SER A 73 -17.58 -0.87 6.42
C SER A 73 -18.35 0.43 6.12
N THR A 74 -17.85 1.22 5.17
CA THR A 74 -18.44 2.52 4.80
C THR A 74 -18.56 2.65 3.29
N PHE A 75 -19.61 3.30 2.81
CA PHE A 75 -19.89 3.51 1.40
C PHE A 75 -20.33 4.96 1.14
N ALA A 76 -20.01 5.51 -0.01
CA ALA A 76 -20.61 6.77 -0.45
C ALA A 76 -22.06 6.55 -0.91
N VAL A 77 -22.91 7.59 -0.82
CA VAL A 77 -24.26 7.55 -1.40
C VAL A 77 -24.19 7.11 -2.88
N GLY A 78 -24.96 6.06 -3.20
CA GLY A 78 -25.02 5.47 -4.53
C GLY A 78 -23.79 4.69 -4.97
N GLN A 79 -22.78 4.45 -4.11
CA GLN A 79 -21.72 3.46 -4.38
C GLN A 79 -22.35 2.06 -4.43
N ARG A 80 -21.76 1.16 -5.22
CA ARG A 80 -22.18 -0.25 -5.28
C ARG A 80 -21.29 -1.13 -4.40
N PHE A 81 -21.90 -2.11 -3.75
CA PHE A 81 -21.21 -3.20 -3.07
C PHE A 81 -22.03 -4.48 -3.16
N ASP A 82 -21.39 -5.62 -2.93
CA ASP A 82 -22.05 -6.90 -2.77
C ASP A 82 -22.25 -7.19 -1.27
N LEU A 83 -23.42 -7.74 -0.95
CA LEU A 83 -23.73 -8.29 0.36
C LEU A 83 -23.76 -9.82 0.23
N ARG A 84 -23.02 -10.52 1.09
CA ARG A 84 -23.05 -11.99 1.22
C ARG A 84 -23.14 -12.35 2.69
N VAL A 85 -24.12 -13.18 3.04
CA VAL A 85 -24.18 -13.86 4.32
C VAL A 85 -23.95 -15.34 4.05
N GLU A 86 -23.05 -15.97 4.78
CA GLU A 86 -22.67 -17.37 4.53
C GLU A 86 -22.53 -18.16 5.83
N ALA A 87 -23.09 -19.36 5.81
CA ALA A 87 -22.99 -20.36 6.85
C ALA A 87 -22.14 -21.52 6.32
N THR A 88 -21.13 -21.93 7.10
CA THR A 88 -20.23 -23.06 6.78
C THR A 88 -20.14 -24.01 7.96
N GLY A 89 -19.76 -25.27 7.72
CA GLY A 89 -19.74 -26.30 8.76
C GLY A 89 -21.14 -26.71 9.24
N LEU A 90 -22.14 -26.66 8.35
CA LEU A 90 -23.49 -27.12 8.63
C LEU A 90 -23.55 -28.66 8.74
N PRO A 91 -24.27 -29.22 9.73
CA PRO A 91 -24.60 -30.64 9.79
C PRO A 91 -25.60 -31.01 8.68
N ALA A 92 -25.80 -32.32 8.45
CA ALA A 92 -26.78 -32.79 7.48
C ALA A 92 -28.22 -32.65 8.00
N GLY A 93 -29.00 -31.76 7.38
CA GLY A 93 -30.43 -31.55 7.64
C GLY A 93 -30.89 -30.21 7.09
N ASP A 94 -32.13 -29.82 7.41
CA ASP A 94 -32.70 -28.55 6.98
C ASP A 94 -32.03 -27.38 7.72
N ALA A 95 -31.47 -26.42 6.98
CA ALA A 95 -30.96 -25.17 7.49
C ALA A 95 -31.63 -23.99 6.78
N HIS A 96 -31.90 -22.91 7.50
CA HIS A 96 -32.62 -21.74 6.99
C HIS A 96 -31.92 -20.47 7.47
N LEU A 97 -31.52 -19.63 6.53
CA LEU A 97 -30.78 -18.40 6.77
C LEU A 97 -31.69 -17.19 6.57
N THR A 98 -31.61 -16.21 7.46
CA THR A 98 -32.40 -14.97 7.38
C THR A 98 -31.53 -13.75 7.65
N LEU A 99 -31.96 -12.60 7.12
CA LEU A 99 -31.29 -11.32 7.30
C LEU A 99 -32.29 -10.24 7.73
N ALA A 100 -31.89 -9.46 8.73
CA ALA A 100 -32.59 -8.25 9.15
C ALA A 100 -31.66 -7.04 9.01
N LEU A 101 -32.24 -5.91 8.59
CA LEU A 101 -31.61 -4.58 8.56
C LEU A 101 -32.26 -3.73 9.65
N ASN A 102 -31.46 -3.21 10.59
CA ASN A 102 -31.93 -2.37 11.69
C ASN A 102 -33.11 -3.00 12.47
N GLY A 103 -33.10 -4.33 12.60
CA GLY A 103 -34.15 -5.12 13.28
C GLY A 103 -35.38 -5.47 12.42
N ALA A 104 -35.48 -4.99 11.18
CA ALA A 104 -36.55 -5.35 10.24
C ALA A 104 -36.07 -6.44 9.25
N PRO A 105 -36.79 -7.57 9.09
CA PRO A 105 -36.44 -8.59 8.09
C PRO A 105 -36.40 -8.02 6.67
N VAL A 106 -35.40 -8.43 5.88
CA VAL A 106 -35.20 -7.97 4.50
C VAL A 106 -35.05 -9.14 3.52
N THR A 107 -35.65 -9.00 2.34
CA THR A 107 -35.46 -9.89 1.17
C THR A 107 -34.80 -9.16 -0.01
N GLU A 108 -34.66 -7.83 0.09
CA GLU A 108 -33.94 -6.98 -0.86
C GLU A 108 -33.32 -5.78 -0.13
N LEU A 109 -32.20 -5.27 -0.65
CA LEU A 109 -31.47 -4.12 -0.12
C LEU A 109 -30.91 -3.28 -1.27
N GLY A 110 -31.12 -1.95 -1.23
CA GLY A 110 -30.56 -1.02 -2.21
C GLY A 110 -30.89 -1.36 -3.68
N GLY A 111 -32.07 -1.96 -3.92
CA GLY A 111 -32.52 -2.42 -5.24
C GLY A 111 -32.04 -3.81 -5.67
N ALA A 112 -31.14 -4.45 -4.92
CA ALA A 112 -30.69 -5.83 -5.15
C ALA A 112 -31.47 -6.82 -4.28
N LYS A 113 -31.89 -7.96 -4.85
CA LYS A 113 -32.56 -9.04 -4.10
C LYS A 113 -31.54 -9.97 -3.47
N LEU A 114 -31.86 -10.47 -2.28
CA LEU A 114 -31.15 -11.61 -1.71
C LEU A 114 -31.52 -12.87 -2.50
N VAL A 115 -30.51 -13.62 -2.92
CA VAL A 115 -30.64 -14.90 -3.60
C VAL A 115 -30.00 -15.96 -2.70
N GLU A 116 -30.74 -17.03 -2.41
CA GLU A 116 -30.21 -18.18 -1.68
C GLU A 116 -29.37 -19.07 -2.61
N GLY A 117 -28.25 -19.57 -2.09
CA GLY A 117 -27.33 -20.44 -2.82
C GLY A 117 -26.52 -21.35 -1.89
N SER A 118 -25.60 -22.10 -2.48
CA SER A 118 -24.64 -22.92 -1.74
C SER A 118 -23.41 -23.19 -2.60
N SER A 119 -22.23 -22.93 -2.05
CA SER A 119 -20.93 -23.26 -2.66
C SER A 119 -20.42 -24.66 -2.27
N GLY A 120 -21.26 -25.53 -1.66
CA GLY A 120 -20.94 -26.94 -1.42
C GLY A 120 -21.69 -27.62 -0.27
N ALA A 121 -21.42 -28.91 -0.06
CA ALA A 121 -21.99 -29.66 1.05
C ALA A 121 -21.58 -29.04 2.41
N GLY A 122 -22.55 -28.87 3.32
CA GLY A 122 -22.33 -28.22 4.62
C GLY A 122 -22.23 -26.69 4.56
N LYS A 123 -22.72 -26.06 3.49
CA LYS A 123 -22.68 -24.61 3.25
C LYS A 123 -24.02 -24.05 2.75
N LEU A 124 -24.35 -22.82 3.13
CA LEU A 124 -25.56 -22.09 2.73
C LEU A 124 -25.23 -20.58 2.65
N GLU A 125 -25.67 -19.89 1.59
CA GLU A 125 -25.44 -18.45 1.41
C GLU A 125 -26.72 -17.67 1.07
N LEU A 126 -26.78 -16.41 1.50
CA LEU A 126 -27.70 -15.38 1.00
C LEU A 126 -26.86 -14.25 0.38
N THR A 127 -26.99 -14.06 -0.93
CA THR A 127 -26.13 -13.13 -1.69
C THR A 127 -26.99 -12.11 -2.46
N ALA A 128 -26.68 -10.82 -2.29
CA ALA A 128 -27.25 -9.71 -3.06
C ALA A 128 -26.12 -8.91 -3.72
N ARG A 129 -26.05 -8.97 -5.05
CA ARG A 129 -24.99 -8.32 -5.84
C ARG A 129 -25.39 -6.90 -6.25
N ASN A 130 -24.42 -5.97 -6.30
CA ASN A 130 -24.60 -4.57 -6.72
C ASN A 130 -25.65 -3.79 -5.90
N VAL A 131 -25.73 -4.03 -4.58
CA VAL A 131 -26.50 -3.20 -3.62
C VAL A 131 -26.07 -1.74 -3.78
N SER A 132 -27.02 -0.81 -3.95
CA SER A 132 -26.70 0.61 -4.08
C SER A 132 -27.71 1.49 -3.34
N ILE A 133 -27.29 2.07 -2.23
CA ILE A 133 -28.16 2.80 -1.31
C ILE A 133 -28.09 4.31 -1.61
N GLN A 134 -29.25 4.90 -1.94
CA GLN A 134 -29.35 6.26 -2.50
C GLN A 134 -29.55 7.37 -1.45
N ALA A 135 -29.38 7.07 -0.16
CA ALA A 135 -29.50 8.02 0.95
C ALA A 135 -28.52 7.67 2.08
N PRO A 136 -28.03 8.65 2.86
CA PRO A 136 -27.17 8.37 4.01
C PRO A 136 -27.89 7.56 5.08
N MET A 137 -27.20 6.57 5.66
CA MET A 137 -27.74 5.76 6.75
C MET A 137 -26.65 5.13 7.62
N ALA A 138 -26.99 4.80 8.87
CA ALA A 138 -26.32 3.76 9.64
C ALA A 138 -27.12 2.46 9.52
N ALA A 139 -26.43 1.35 9.33
CA ALA A 139 -26.99 0.03 9.14
C ALA A 139 -26.39 -0.97 10.12
N THR A 140 -27.24 -1.76 10.76
CA THR A 140 -26.90 -2.99 11.46
C THR A 140 -27.55 -4.14 10.70
N LEU A 141 -26.73 -4.99 10.09
CA LEU A 141 -27.15 -6.27 9.53
C LEU A 141 -27.09 -7.31 10.64
N THR A 142 -28.20 -7.98 10.90
CA THR A 142 -28.26 -9.16 11.80
C THR A 142 -28.68 -10.36 10.96
N ALA A 143 -27.80 -11.35 10.85
CA ALA A 143 -28.11 -12.61 10.21
C ALA A 143 -28.44 -13.67 11.27
N THR A 144 -29.52 -14.42 11.06
CA THR A 144 -29.94 -15.52 11.93
C THR A 144 -29.99 -16.80 11.11
N LEU A 145 -29.16 -17.76 11.47
CA LEU A 145 -29.08 -19.11 10.91
C LEU A 145 -29.78 -20.09 11.85
N GLN A 146 -30.84 -20.74 11.39
CA GLN A 146 -31.48 -21.86 12.07
C GLN A 146 -31.02 -23.16 11.40
N TYR A 147 -30.62 -24.15 12.18
CA TYR A 147 -30.06 -25.42 11.68
C TYR A 147 -30.31 -26.56 12.69
N PRO A 148 -30.12 -27.85 12.33
CA PRO A 148 -30.59 -28.98 13.15
C PRO A 148 -30.04 -29.00 14.59
N ASP A 149 -28.80 -28.54 14.78
CA ASP A 149 -28.12 -28.56 16.08
C ASP A 149 -28.27 -27.23 16.86
N GLY A 150 -28.99 -26.23 16.33
CA GLY A 150 -29.26 -24.99 17.07
C GLY A 150 -29.64 -23.76 16.25
N THR A 151 -29.22 -22.59 16.74
CA THR A 151 -29.38 -21.30 16.07
C THR A 151 -28.15 -20.46 16.34
N LEU A 152 -27.63 -19.80 15.30
CA LEU A 152 -26.45 -18.95 15.36
C LEU A 152 -26.79 -17.59 14.76
N ASP A 153 -26.50 -16.53 15.53
CA ASP A 153 -26.65 -15.15 15.08
C ASP A 153 -25.28 -14.54 14.78
N ALA A 154 -25.22 -13.71 13.74
CA ALA A 154 -24.09 -12.85 13.43
C ALA A 154 -24.59 -11.41 13.26
N THR A 155 -23.72 -10.42 13.47
CA THR A 155 -24.03 -9.01 13.23
C THR A 155 -22.84 -8.27 12.63
N SER A 156 -23.11 -7.38 11.68
CA SER A 156 -22.14 -6.49 11.05
C SER A 156 -22.78 -5.11 10.89
N THR A 157 -22.05 -4.05 11.24
CA THR A 157 -22.47 -2.67 10.99
C THR A 157 -21.84 -2.11 9.73
N PHE A 158 -22.59 -1.33 8.96
CA PHE A 158 -22.04 -0.53 7.86
C PHE A 158 -22.69 0.86 7.80
N ARG A 159 -22.07 1.78 7.06
CA ARG A 159 -22.54 3.16 6.92
C ARG A 159 -22.59 3.60 5.47
N VAL A 160 -23.58 4.41 5.13
CA VAL A 160 -23.68 5.13 3.86
C VAL A 160 -23.57 6.61 4.18
N VAL A 161 -22.55 7.28 3.63
CA VAL A 161 -22.22 8.67 3.95
C VAL A 161 -22.45 9.58 2.74
N ASP A 162 -22.95 10.79 3.01
CA ASP A 162 -23.01 11.84 1.99
C ASP A 162 -21.60 12.41 1.76
N THR A 163 -21.33 12.82 0.53
CA THR A 163 -20.10 13.49 0.10
C THR A 163 -20.36 14.93 -0.36
N VAL A 164 -21.63 15.33 -0.51
CA VAL A 164 -22.07 16.63 -1.03
C VAL A 164 -22.03 17.71 0.04
N GLY A 165 -21.69 18.94 -0.36
CA GLY A 165 -21.79 20.11 0.52
C GLY A 165 -21.50 21.44 -0.19
N PRO A 166 -21.46 22.55 0.58
CA PRO A 166 -21.34 23.91 0.05
C PRO A 166 -19.89 24.36 -0.19
N ALA A 167 -18.88 23.51 -0.01
CA ALA A 167 -17.48 23.89 -0.17
C ALA A 167 -17.06 24.07 -1.64
N PRO A 168 -15.97 24.82 -1.91
CA PRO A 168 -15.34 24.86 -3.23
C PRO A 168 -14.99 23.44 -3.70
N ARG A 169 -15.46 23.04 -4.88
CA ARG A 169 -15.29 21.67 -5.38
C ARG A 169 -13.94 21.49 -6.07
N ALA A 170 -13.27 20.37 -5.79
CA ALA A 170 -12.19 19.88 -6.64
C ALA A 170 -12.80 19.35 -7.95
N LYS A 171 -12.50 20.00 -9.07
CA LYS A 171 -12.83 19.49 -10.41
C LYS A 171 -11.97 18.27 -10.74
N ASN A 172 -10.71 18.28 -10.34
CA ASN A 172 -9.76 17.20 -10.62
C ASN A 172 -9.11 16.69 -9.32
N VAL A 173 -8.79 15.41 -9.27
CA VAL A 173 -8.04 14.78 -8.17
C VAL A 173 -6.83 14.04 -8.74
N ILE A 174 -5.64 14.34 -8.20
CA ILE A 174 -4.40 13.63 -8.47
C ILE A 174 -3.98 12.93 -7.18
N LEU A 175 -4.10 11.61 -7.15
CA LEU A 175 -3.58 10.76 -6.08
C LEU A 175 -2.21 10.23 -6.51
N MET A 176 -1.18 10.51 -5.72
CA MET A 176 0.18 10.03 -5.96
C MET A 176 0.60 9.07 -4.86
N ILE A 177 1.08 7.90 -5.25
CA ILE A 177 1.47 6.80 -4.36
C ILE A 177 2.95 6.49 -4.61
N GLY A 178 3.79 6.60 -3.58
CA GLY A 178 5.08 5.92 -3.59
C GLY A 178 4.90 4.56 -2.93
N ASP A 179 4.96 3.46 -3.69
CA ASP A 179 4.84 2.09 -3.16
C ASP A 179 5.90 1.89 -2.07
N GLY A 180 5.50 1.50 -0.87
CA GLY A 180 6.41 1.32 0.27
C GLY A 180 7.08 2.61 0.83
N MET A 181 6.72 3.81 0.40
CA MET A 181 7.41 5.07 0.74
C MET A 181 7.06 5.62 2.15
N GLY A 182 7.75 5.13 3.17
CA GLY A 182 7.68 5.65 4.54
C GLY A 182 8.35 7.02 4.75
N VAL A 183 8.27 7.53 5.98
CA VAL A 183 8.88 8.82 6.38
C VAL A 183 10.38 8.86 6.09
N ALA A 184 11.09 7.77 6.38
CA ALA A 184 12.54 7.71 6.24
C ALA A 184 13.01 7.64 4.76
N HIS A 185 12.17 7.18 3.82
CA HIS A 185 12.43 7.35 2.38
C HIS A 185 12.42 8.83 1.98
N ARG A 186 11.41 9.59 2.43
CA ARG A 186 11.31 11.05 2.18
C ARG A 186 12.50 11.79 2.79
N GLU A 187 12.86 11.50 4.03
CA GLU A 187 14.02 12.09 4.71
C GLU A 187 15.35 11.79 3.99
N ALA A 188 15.55 10.56 3.52
CA ALA A 188 16.73 10.19 2.73
C ALA A 188 16.76 10.91 1.36
N ALA A 189 15.62 10.98 0.67
CA ALA A 189 15.49 11.72 -0.59
C ALA A 189 15.78 13.22 -0.41
N ARG A 190 15.33 13.84 0.69
CA ARG A 190 15.65 15.23 1.04
C ARG A 190 17.14 15.41 1.34
N ALA A 191 17.73 14.51 2.14
CA ALA A 191 19.15 14.54 2.47
C ALA A 191 20.05 14.42 1.23
N VAL A 192 19.72 13.53 0.29
CA VAL A 192 20.51 13.30 -0.94
C VAL A 192 20.27 14.38 -1.99
N SER A 193 19.02 14.82 -2.21
CA SER A 193 18.70 15.76 -3.30
C SER A 193 18.88 17.24 -2.95
N ARG A 194 18.77 17.63 -1.68
CA ARG A 194 18.92 19.02 -1.21
C ARG A 194 20.20 19.23 -0.39
N GLY A 195 20.70 18.20 0.28
CA GLY A 195 21.85 18.28 1.17
C GLY A 195 21.57 19.05 2.46
N LEU A 196 22.56 19.06 3.36
CA LEU A 196 22.49 19.79 4.63
C LEU A 196 23.65 20.77 4.78
N LYS A 197 23.40 21.87 5.50
CA LYS A 197 24.38 22.90 5.88
C LYS A 197 24.11 23.37 7.31
N ALA A 198 25.13 23.33 8.16
CA ALA A 198 25.06 23.74 9.57
C ALA A 198 23.86 23.12 10.35
N GLY A 199 23.60 21.83 10.13
CA GLY A 199 22.52 21.08 10.82
C GLY A 199 21.10 21.38 10.31
N ARG A 200 20.95 21.98 9.12
CA ARG A 200 19.67 22.22 8.45
C ARG A 200 19.70 21.68 7.03
N TYR A 201 18.57 21.20 6.52
CA TYR A 201 18.41 20.97 5.08
C TYR A 201 18.49 22.30 4.32
N ASN A 202 19.07 22.29 3.12
CA ASN A 202 19.17 23.51 2.31
C ASN A 202 17.82 23.93 1.70
N ASP A 203 16.94 22.95 1.44
CA ASP A 203 15.61 23.12 0.85
C ASP A 203 14.74 21.88 1.19
N TYR A 204 13.47 21.91 0.80
CA TYR A 204 12.48 20.85 0.99
C TYR A 204 12.22 20.05 -0.30
N LEU A 205 11.54 18.90 -0.16
CA LEU A 205 10.92 18.18 -1.27
C LEU A 205 9.64 18.90 -1.76
N GLU A 206 9.28 18.70 -3.02
CA GLU A 206 8.03 19.20 -3.60
C GLU A 206 6.81 18.68 -2.80
N MET A 207 6.84 17.41 -2.36
CA MET A 207 5.79 16.80 -1.54
C MET A 207 5.70 17.32 -0.10
N GLU A 208 6.73 17.99 0.41
CA GLU A 208 6.78 18.52 1.78
C GLU A 208 6.32 19.98 1.89
N THR A 209 6.34 20.69 0.76
CA THR A 209 5.88 22.09 0.64
C THR A 209 4.38 22.19 0.32
N MET A 210 3.63 21.12 0.60
CA MET A 210 2.18 21.04 0.42
C MET A 210 1.42 21.64 1.61
N GLN A 211 0.12 21.91 1.44
CA GLN A 211 -0.68 22.69 2.41
C GLN A 211 -0.90 21.99 3.76
N VAL A 212 -0.94 20.66 3.78
CA VAL A 212 -1.01 19.87 5.01
C VAL A 212 -0.11 18.63 4.99
N LEU A 213 0.21 18.15 6.19
CA LEU A 213 0.79 16.84 6.49
C LEU A 213 -0.14 16.10 7.46
N GLY A 214 -0.34 14.81 7.21
CA GLY A 214 -1.03 13.85 8.06
C GLY A 214 -0.34 12.49 8.03
N MET A 215 -0.90 11.53 8.77
CA MET A 215 -0.40 10.15 8.86
C MET A 215 -1.56 9.18 8.58
N VAL A 216 -1.26 8.05 7.94
CA VAL A 216 -2.26 7.08 7.47
C VAL A 216 -1.96 5.69 8.01
N SER A 217 -2.93 5.06 8.68
CA SER A 217 -2.84 3.66 9.11
C SER A 217 -3.22 2.70 7.98
N THR A 218 -2.39 1.69 7.75
CA THR A 218 -2.35 0.93 6.48
C THR A 218 -2.89 -0.50 6.57
N SER A 219 -2.98 -1.09 7.77
CA SER A 219 -3.31 -2.51 8.03
C SER A 219 -4.49 -3.10 7.24
N ALA A 220 -4.45 -4.41 6.98
CA ALA A 220 -5.46 -5.20 6.29
C ALA A 220 -6.43 -5.90 7.26
N LEU A 221 -7.48 -6.55 6.73
CA LEU A 221 -8.42 -7.36 7.53
C LEU A 221 -7.74 -8.57 8.18
N ASN A 222 -6.84 -9.24 7.44
CA ASN A 222 -6.16 -10.46 7.89
C ASN A 222 -4.74 -10.23 8.47
N ALA A 223 -4.21 -9.01 8.39
CA ALA A 223 -2.83 -8.73 8.77
C ALA A 223 -2.61 -7.28 9.26
N PHE A 224 -1.86 -7.15 10.36
CA PHE A 224 -1.41 -5.84 10.86
C PHE A 224 -0.50 -5.11 9.85
N VAL A 225 0.33 -5.86 9.13
CA VAL A 225 1.15 -5.36 8.02
C VAL A 225 0.41 -5.64 6.71
N THR A 226 0.03 -4.59 5.98
CA THR A 226 -0.66 -4.73 4.69
C THR A 226 0.28 -5.14 3.56
N ASP A 227 -0.26 -5.64 2.45
CA ASP A 227 0.37 -5.57 1.13
C ASP A 227 -0.21 -4.43 0.28
N SER A 228 0.37 -4.20 -0.90
CA SER A 228 -0.10 -3.19 -1.87
C SER A 228 -1.54 -3.39 -2.33
N ALA A 229 -2.08 -4.63 -2.31
CA ALA A 229 -3.44 -4.89 -2.76
C ALA A 229 -4.49 -4.35 -1.77
N ASN A 230 -4.39 -4.66 -0.46
CA ASN A 230 -5.25 -3.98 0.52
C ASN A 230 -4.92 -2.47 0.64
N GLY A 231 -3.63 -2.11 0.60
CA GLY A 231 -3.18 -0.72 0.74
C GLY A 231 -3.79 0.20 -0.33
N ALA A 232 -3.71 -0.21 -1.60
CA ALA A 232 -4.35 0.50 -2.71
C ALA A 232 -5.88 0.34 -2.70
N THR A 233 -6.42 -0.83 -2.32
CA THR A 233 -7.88 -1.05 -2.21
C THR A 233 -8.55 -0.10 -1.22
N ALA A 234 -7.89 0.21 -0.09
CA ALA A 234 -8.41 1.17 0.87
C ALA A 234 -8.58 2.59 0.25
N TYR A 235 -7.64 3.01 -0.60
CA TYR A 235 -7.72 4.26 -1.37
C TYR A 235 -8.68 4.18 -2.56
N ALA A 236 -8.80 3.01 -3.18
CA ALA A 236 -9.58 2.80 -4.39
C ALA A 236 -11.07 2.57 -4.15
N GLY A 237 -11.47 1.85 -3.10
CA GLY A 237 -12.87 1.49 -2.82
C GLY A 237 -13.39 1.91 -1.44
N GLY A 238 -12.55 2.52 -0.59
CA GLY A 238 -12.96 3.06 0.71
C GLY A 238 -13.23 2.01 1.80
N ASN A 239 -12.84 0.75 1.59
CA ASN A 239 -12.96 -0.33 2.57
C ASN A 239 -11.67 -1.16 2.61
N LYS A 240 -11.40 -1.79 3.75
CA LYS A 240 -10.30 -2.75 3.91
C LYS A 240 -10.66 -4.10 3.28
N THR A 241 -9.63 -4.85 2.90
CA THR A 241 -9.75 -6.27 2.56
C THR A 241 -8.55 -7.07 3.07
N ASP A 242 -8.47 -8.34 2.72
CA ASP A 242 -7.35 -9.25 2.99
C ASP A 242 -6.12 -8.90 2.13
N ASN A 243 -4.92 -9.15 2.66
CA ASN A 243 -3.69 -9.03 1.86
C ASN A 243 -3.76 -9.90 0.60
N GLY A 244 -3.45 -9.29 -0.55
CA GLY A 244 -3.54 -9.91 -1.87
C GLY A 244 -4.85 -9.68 -2.62
N ALA A 245 -5.90 -9.14 -1.99
CA ALA A 245 -7.21 -8.92 -2.63
C ALA A 245 -7.39 -7.48 -3.15
N LEU A 246 -8.11 -7.34 -4.27
CA LEU A 246 -8.34 -6.10 -5.00
C LEU A 246 -9.84 -5.78 -5.02
N CYS A 247 -10.26 -4.80 -4.21
CA CYS A 247 -11.66 -4.33 -4.10
C CYS A 247 -12.73 -5.46 -4.01
N ALA A 248 -12.34 -6.58 -3.37
CA ALA A 248 -13.14 -7.78 -3.14
C ALA A 248 -12.78 -8.38 -1.77
N TRP A 249 -13.76 -8.97 -1.07
CA TRP A 249 -13.62 -9.55 0.27
C TRP A 249 -13.52 -11.08 0.25
N PRO A 250 -12.93 -11.71 1.27
CA PRO A 250 -12.91 -13.16 1.39
C PRO A 250 -14.32 -13.71 1.60
N ASP A 251 -14.71 -14.71 0.81
CA ASP A 251 -15.86 -15.56 1.05
C ASP A 251 -15.44 -17.04 1.20
N ASP A 252 -16.33 -18.00 0.93
CA ASP A 252 -16.06 -19.43 1.07
C ASP A 252 -15.85 -20.19 -0.26
N THR A 253 -15.69 -19.49 -1.39
CA THR A 253 -15.46 -20.10 -2.71
C THR A 253 -13.97 -20.40 -2.96
N SER A 254 -13.62 -20.76 -4.20
CA SER A 254 -12.22 -20.87 -4.65
C SER A 254 -11.97 -20.18 -5.99
N ASP A 255 -12.92 -19.38 -6.48
CA ASP A 255 -12.77 -18.59 -7.71
C ASP A 255 -12.46 -17.15 -7.30
N SER A 256 -11.34 -16.61 -7.76
CA SER A 256 -10.89 -15.25 -7.39
C SER A 256 -11.73 -14.14 -8.06
N MET A 257 -12.63 -14.51 -8.97
CA MET A 257 -13.51 -13.63 -9.73
C MET A 257 -14.97 -13.60 -9.24
N ASP A 258 -15.38 -14.50 -8.32
CA ASP A 258 -16.76 -14.57 -7.85
C ASP A 258 -17.01 -13.95 -6.47
N ASN A 259 -15.97 -13.60 -5.70
CA ASN A 259 -16.10 -13.14 -4.32
C ASN A 259 -16.83 -11.77 -4.22
N PRO A 260 -17.35 -11.37 -3.04
CA PRO A 260 -18.11 -10.12 -2.89
C PRO A 260 -17.23 -8.88 -3.07
N GLN A 261 -17.63 -7.99 -3.97
CA GLN A 261 -16.85 -6.82 -4.41
C GLN A 261 -17.48 -5.49 -3.96
N PHE A 262 -16.66 -4.43 -3.91
CA PHE A 262 -17.11 -3.05 -3.67
C PHE A 262 -16.51 -2.08 -4.69
N GLU A 263 -17.34 -1.20 -5.24
CA GLU A 263 -17.06 -0.41 -6.44
C GLU A 263 -15.89 0.57 -6.26
N THR A 264 -14.94 0.53 -7.20
CA THR A 264 -13.78 1.43 -7.21
C THR A 264 -14.18 2.89 -7.50
N ILE A 265 -13.37 3.84 -7.03
CA ILE A 265 -13.53 5.28 -7.27
C ILE A 265 -13.51 5.59 -8.76
N ALA A 266 -12.76 4.85 -9.58
CA ALA A 266 -12.76 5.04 -11.02
C ALA A 266 -14.12 4.66 -11.64
N SER A 267 -14.67 3.49 -11.27
CA SER A 267 -16.00 3.05 -11.71
C SER A 267 -17.10 4.00 -11.21
N TYR A 268 -17.06 4.34 -9.92
CA TYR A 268 -18.00 5.27 -9.28
C TYR A 268 -18.00 6.65 -9.93
N LEU A 269 -16.82 7.27 -10.15
CA LEU A 269 -16.74 8.61 -10.77
C LEU A 269 -17.08 8.58 -12.26
N LYS A 270 -16.71 7.52 -13.01
CA LYS A 270 -17.13 7.34 -14.41
C LYS A 270 -18.66 7.26 -14.51
N ARG A 271 -19.29 6.47 -13.64
CA ARG A 271 -20.75 6.27 -13.60
C ARG A 271 -21.56 7.46 -13.08
N THR A 272 -21.06 8.15 -12.04
CA THR A 272 -21.86 9.13 -11.27
C THR A 272 -21.45 10.59 -11.48
N ARG A 273 -20.28 10.85 -12.07
CA ARG A 273 -19.79 12.21 -12.40
C ARG A 273 -19.33 12.35 -13.87
N ASN A 274 -19.20 11.24 -14.60
CA ASN A 274 -18.67 11.19 -15.97
C ASN A 274 -17.29 11.89 -16.10
N MET A 275 -16.43 11.67 -15.09
CA MET A 275 -15.05 12.16 -15.06
C MET A 275 -14.13 11.23 -15.88
N ALA A 276 -13.05 11.79 -16.43
CA ALA A 276 -12.01 10.98 -17.07
C ALA A 276 -11.15 10.25 -16.04
N ILE A 277 -10.67 9.06 -16.39
CA ILE A 277 -9.82 8.23 -15.53
C ILE A 277 -8.43 8.08 -16.13
N GLY A 278 -7.40 8.37 -15.34
CA GLY A 278 -6.00 8.12 -15.66
C GLY A 278 -5.31 7.26 -14.61
N ILE A 279 -4.50 6.31 -15.07
CA ILE A 279 -3.61 5.48 -14.26
C ILE A 279 -2.20 5.54 -14.86
N VAL A 280 -1.22 5.88 -14.05
CA VAL A 280 0.21 5.91 -14.37
C VAL A 280 0.97 5.11 -13.33
N THR A 281 1.88 4.23 -13.73
CA THR A 281 2.72 3.42 -12.84
C THR A 281 4.09 3.14 -13.46
N THR A 282 5.12 2.90 -12.65
CA THR A 282 6.39 2.28 -13.08
C THR A 282 6.41 0.75 -12.93
N SER A 283 5.41 0.14 -12.28
CA SER A 283 5.18 -1.31 -12.30
C SER A 283 4.56 -1.77 -13.63
N THR A 284 4.17 -3.04 -13.70
CA THR A 284 3.22 -3.47 -14.73
C THR A 284 1.87 -2.81 -14.51
N VAL A 285 1.14 -2.48 -15.57
CA VAL A 285 -0.24 -1.94 -15.43
C VAL A 285 -1.23 -2.95 -14.81
N GLY A 286 -0.83 -4.19 -14.55
CA GLY A 286 -1.61 -5.24 -13.89
C GLY A 286 -1.12 -5.62 -12.48
N ASP A 287 -0.13 -4.91 -11.91
CA ASP A 287 0.24 -5.05 -10.49
C ASP A 287 -0.88 -4.48 -9.59
N ALA A 288 -0.85 -4.78 -8.30
CA ALA A 288 -1.97 -4.53 -7.40
C ALA A 288 -2.38 -3.05 -7.31
N THR A 289 -1.43 -2.12 -7.21
CA THR A 289 -1.72 -0.70 -7.03
C THR A 289 -2.53 -0.10 -8.19
N PRO A 290 -2.16 -0.26 -9.48
CA PRO A 290 -3.01 0.18 -10.59
C PRO A 290 -4.27 -0.68 -10.74
N ALA A 291 -4.19 -1.99 -10.44
CA ALA A 291 -5.31 -2.90 -10.56
C ALA A 291 -6.46 -2.61 -9.59
N ALA A 292 -6.17 -2.23 -8.35
CA ALA A 292 -7.18 -1.92 -7.33
C ALA A 292 -8.14 -0.79 -7.74
N PHE A 293 -7.71 0.13 -8.63
CA PHE A 293 -8.58 1.17 -9.18
C PHE A 293 -9.41 0.70 -10.38
N LEU A 294 -9.03 -0.38 -11.07
CA LEU A 294 -9.58 -0.78 -12.38
C LEU A 294 -10.23 -2.17 -12.43
N ALA A 295 -10.07 -3.01 -11.40
CA ALA A 295 -10.54 -4.38 -11.37
C ALA A 295 -10.97 -4.83 -9.95
N HIS A 296 -11.74 -5.91 -9.92
CA HIS A 296 -12.11 -6.66 -8.72
C HIS A 296 -11.59 -8.10 -8.86
N ASN A 297 -10.73 -8.56 -7.94
CA ASN A 297 -10.24 -9.93 -7.91
C ASN A 297 -9.62 -10.24 -6.54
N TYR A 298 -9.89 -11.41 -5.95
CA TYR A 298 -9.40 -11.76 -4.61
C TYR A 298 -7.91 -12.19 -4.56
N ALA A 299 -7.26 -12.40 -5.71
CA ALA A 299 -5.86 -12.79 -5.83
C ALA A 299 -5.08 -11.94 -6.86
N ARG A 300 -4.30 -10.94 -6.38
CA ARG A 300 -3.46 -10.03 -7.18
C ARG A 300 -2.49 -10.70 -8.19
N GLY A 301 -2.30 -12.01 -8.10
CA GLY A 301 -1.51 -12.80 -9.06
C GLY A 301 -2.23 -13.07 -10.39
N ASP A 302 -3.56 -12.98 -10.44
CA ASP A 302 -4.40 -13.33 -11.60
C ASP A 302 -4.43 -12.20 -12.66
N THR A 303 -3.24 -11.69 -12.99
CA THR A 303 -2.99 -10.52 -13.83
C THR A 303 -3.70 -10.57 -15.19
N SER A 304 -3.93 -11.75 -15.77
CA SER A 304 -4.74 -11.95 -16.98
C SER A 304 -6.18 -11.47 -16.80
N GLU A 305 -6.86 -11.98 -15.77
CA GLU A 305 -8.27 -11.68 -15.52
C GLU A 305 -8.44 -10.24 -15.04
N ILE A 306 -7.50 -9.75 -14.23
CA ILE A 306 -7.39 -8.35 -13.82
C ILE A 306 -7.37 -7.41 -15.04
N VAL A 307 -6.41 -7.54 -15.97
CA VAL A 307 -6.32 -6.60 -17.11
C VAL A 307 -7.48 -6.77 -18.11
N ASN A 308 -8.07 -7.97 -18.20
CA ASN A 308 -9.25 -8.21 -19.03
C ASN A 308 -10.51 -7.44 -18.57
N GLN A 309 -10.59 -7.01 -17.31
CA GLN A 309 -11.67 -6.17 -16.79
C GLN A 309 -11.56 -4.69 -17.23
N TYR A 310 -10.35 -4.18 -17.47
CA TYR A 310 -10.10 -2.75 -17.67
C TYR A 310 -10.95 -2.07 -18.79
N PRO A 311 -11.33 -2.74 -19.89
CA PRO A 311 -12.26 -2.18 -20.89
C PRO A 311 -13.66 -1.84 -20.35
N GLY A 312 -14.06 -2.33 -19.16
CA GLY A 312 -15.33 -1.97 -18.52
C GLY A 312 -15.36 -0.54 -17.97
N ILE A 313 -14.22 -0.03 -17.48
CA ILE A 313 -14.02 1.38 -17.08
C ILE A 313 -13.47 2.20 -18.26
N MET A 314 -12.68 1.56 -19.12
CA MET A 314 -11.99 2.13 -20.28
C MET A 314 -11.31 3.46 -19.92
N PRO A 315 -10.23 3.45 -19.11
CA PRO A 315 -9.53 4.67 -18.73
C PRO A 315 -9.05 5.44 -19.96
N GLU A 316 -9.04 6.76 -19.86
CA GLU A 316 -8.53 7.67 -20.89
C GLU A 316 -7.01 7.58 -20.98
N VAL A 317 -6.34 7.40 -19.84
CA VAL A 317 -4.88 7.22 -19.75
C VAL A 317 -4.58 5.94 -18.98
N LEU A 318 -3.80 5.04 -19.57
CA LEU A 318 -3.22 3.88 -18.90
C LEU A 318 -1.76 3.76 -19.31
N MET A 319 -0.83 3.98 -18.39
CA MET A 319 0.61 4.06 -18.69
C MET A 319 1.48 3.34 -17.68
N GLY A 320 2.41 2.53 -18.16
CA GLY A 320 3.42 1.84 -17.35
C GLY A 320 4.10 0.69 -18.09
N GLY A 321 4.47 -0.35 -17.35
CA GLY A 321 5.03 -1.60 -17.89
C GLY A 321 3.97 -2.67 -18.20
N GLY A 322 4.42 -3.92 -18.35
CA GLY A 322 3.52 -5.08 -18.47
C GLY A 322 3.00 -5.39 -19.87
N ARG A 323 3.72 -4.99 -20.94
CA ARG A 323 3.33 -5.28 -22.35
C ARG A 323 3.17 -6.78 -22.66
N SER A 324 3.75 -7.67 -21.85
CA SER A 324 3.59 -9.12 -21.96
C SER A 324 2.18 -9.59 -21.54
N SER A 325 1.74 -9.25 -20.33
CA SER A 325 0.40 -9.57 -19.81
C SER A 325 -0.73 -8.88 -20.58
N PHE A 326 -0.49 -7.66 -21.07
CA PHE A 326 -1.51 -6.88 -21.77
C PHE A 326 -1.60 -7.26 -23.26
N GLY A 327 -2.21 -8.42 -23.54
CA GLY A 327 -2.23 -9.09 -24.85
C GLY A 327 -2.80 -8.28 -26.03
N ALA A 328 -2.49 -8.72 -27.26
CA ALA A 328 -2.78 -7.94 -28.48
C ALA A 328 -4.28 -7.63 -28.69
N ALA A 329 -5.18 -8.57 -28.38
CA ALA A 329 -6.62 -8.34 -28.47
C ALA A 329 -7.14 -7.33 -27.42
N LEU A 330 -6.47 -7.22 -26.27
CA LEU A 330 -6.78 -6.22 -25.25
C LEU A 330 -6.27 -4.84 -25.66
N ARG A 331 -5.06 -4.76 -26.26
CA ARG A 331 -4.55 -3.52 -26.89
C ARG A 331 -5.50 -3.00 -27.97
N ALA A 332 -6.05 -3.90 -28.80
CA ALA A 332 -7.02 -3.54 -29.84
C ALA A 332 -8.26 -2.83 -29.26
N LYS A 333 -8.87 -3.37 -28.19
CA LYS A 333 -10.03 -2.73 -27.51
C LYS A 333 -9.74 -1.27 -27.10
N PHE A 334 -8.50 -0.95 -26.73
CA PHE A 334 -8.09 0.41 -26.35
C PHE A 334 -7.83 1.31 -27.57
N THR A 335 -7.18 0.80 -28.63
CA THR A 335 -6.98 1.58 -29.88
C THR A 335 -8.30 1.84 -30.61
N ASP A 336 -9.21 0.87 -30.60
CA ASP A 336 -10.55 0.99 -31.18
C ASP A 336 -11.41 2.00 -30.39
N ALA A 337 -11.17 2.11 -29.07
CA ALA A 337 -11.69 3.17 -28.21
C ALA A 337 -10.90 4.50 -28.31
N GLY A 338 -10.04 4.66 -29.32
CA GLY A 338 -9.35 5.92 -29.63
C GLY A 338 -8.18 6.28 -28.71
N ARG A 339 -7.63 5.34 -27.94
CA ARG A 339 -6.39 5.56 -27.17
C ARG A 339 -5.20 5.37 -28.09
N VAL A 340 -4.31 6.36 -28.14
CA VAL A 340 -3.05 6.26 -28.90
C VAL A 340 -2.15 5.25 -28.20
N TYR A 341 -1.73 4.19 -28.90
CA TYR A 341 -0.83 3.19 -28.35
C TYR A 341 0.63 3.64 -28.52
N VAL A 342 1.39 3.69 -27.42
CA VAL A 342 2.81 4.09 -27.41
C VAL A 342 3.65 3.10 -26.61
N THR A 343 4.91 2.95 -27.01
CA THR A 343 5.85 1.94 -26.47
C THR A 343 7.20 2.50 -26.04
N THR A 344 7.47 3.78 -26.32
CA THR A 344 8.73 4.47 -25.99
C THR A 344 8.49 5.91 -25.51
N ALA A 345 9.48 6.51 -24.85
CA ALA A 345 9.49 7.91 -24.47
C ALA A 345 9.38 8.86 -25.67
N ALA A 346 9.95 8.49 -26.81
CA ALA A 346 9.89 9.28 -28.04
C ALA A 346 8.47 9.30 -28.64
N GLU A 347 7.78 8.16 -28.64
CA GLU A 347 6.37 8.08 -29.05
C GLU A 347 5.44 8.81 -28.06
N LEU A 348 5.72 8.72 -26.75
CA LEU A 348 4.99 9.47 -25.72
C LEU A 348 5.15 10.99 -25.89
N GLN A 349 6.37 11.46 -26.19
CA GLN A 349 6.64 12.88 -26.46
C GLN A 349 6.04 13.35 -27.79
N ALA A 350 5.86 12.43 -28.76
CA ALA A 350 5.25 12.68 -30.06
C ALA A 350 3.71 12.50 -30.09
N LEU A 351 3.05 12.36 -28.93
CA LEU A 351 1.60 12.27 -28.85
C LEU A 351 0.91 13.47 -29.55
N PRO A 352 -0.16 13.23 -30.35
CA PRO A 352 -0.92 14.32 -30.96
C PRO A 352 -1.49 15.30 -29.93
N ALA A 353 -1.38 16.60 -30.20
CA ALA A 353 -1.84 17.65 -29.27
C ALA A 353 -3.34 17.54 -28.94
N ASP A 354 -4.15 17.05 -29.88
CA ASP A 354 -5.59 16.83 -29.73
C ASP A 354 -5.96 15.46 -29.13
N ALA A 355 -4.99 14.56 -28.91
CA ALA A 355 -5.19 13.18 -28.43
C ALA A 355 -6.10 13.13 -27.20
N LYS A 356 -7.05 12.18 -27.24
CA LYS A 356 -8.10 11.97 -26.23
C LYS A 356 -7.77 10.88 -25.22
N GLY A 357 -6.84 9.98 -25.56
CA GLY A 357 -6.37 8.97 -24.63
C GLY A 357 -5.06 8.33 -25.08
N CYS A 358 -4.43 7.62 -24.15
CA CYS A 358 -3.13 6.98 -24.34
C CYS A 358 -3.08 5.62 -23.63
N LEU A 359 -2.60 4.60 -24.34
CA LEU A 359 -2.17 3.32 -23.79
C LEU A 359 -0.65 3.24 -23.94
N GLY A 360 0.07 3.53 -22.86
CA GLY A 360 1.54 3.47 -22.82
C GLY A 360 2.01 2.18 -22.17
N LEU A 361 2.64 1.29 -22.93
CA LEU A 361 3.18 0.03 -22.40
C LEU A 361 4.67 -0.03 -22.75
N PHE A 362 5.52 0.53 -21.88
CA PHE A 362 6.91 0.89 -22.21
C PHE A 362 7.90 -0.27 -22.06
N SER A 363 7.66 -1.15 -21.10
CA SER A 363 8.43 -2.37 -20.82
C SER A 363 7.57 -3.62 -20.96
N ASN A 364 8.18 -4.80 -21.15
CA ASN A 364 7.45 -6.08 -21.19
C ASN A 364 6.93 -6.50 -19.81
N ASP A 365 7.63 -6.09 -18.76
CA ASP A 365 7.40 -6.34 -17.34
C ASP A 365 7.42 -4.97 -16.61
N VAL A 366 7.76 -4.90 -15.33
CA VAL A 366 8.11 -3.67 -14.59
C VAL A 366 9.14 -2.80 -15.35
N MET A 367 9.07 -1.47 -15.20
CA MET A 367 9.99 -0.52 -15.86
C MET A 367 11.37 -0.48 -15.18
N ALA A 368 12.41 -0.07 -15.91
CA ALA A 368 13.76 0.08 -15.39
C ALA A 368 13.88 1.32 -14.48
N THR A 369 14.71 1.24 -13.43
CA THR A 369 14.87 2.30 -12.43
C THR A 369 15.48 3.60 -12.98
N TYR A 370 15.27 4.73 -12.30
CA TYR A 370 15.93 6.00 -12.61
C TYR A 370 17.44 5.83 -12.77
N VAL A 371 18.07 5.07 -11.87
CA VAL A 371 19.51 4.78 -11.91
C VAL A 371 19.89 4.03 -13.18
N ASP A 372 19.08 3.07 -13.63
CA ASP A 372 19.34 2.28 -14.84
C ASP A 372 19.09 3.11 -16.12
N ARG A 373 18.02 3.92 -16.16
CA ARG A 373 17.74 4.87 -17.24
C ARG A 373 18.85 5.94 -17.35
N ALA A 374 19.34 6.47 -16.23
CA ALA A 374 20.47 7.40 -16.18
C ALA A 374 21.80 6.75 -16.61
N GLN A 375 22.06 5.50 -16.22
CA GLN A 375 23.21 4.74 -16.72
C GLN A 375 23.12 4.45 -18.22
N ALA A 376 21.93 4.18 -18.75
CA ALA A 376 21.71 3.97 -20.17
C ALA A 376 22.02 5.24 -20.98
N LEU A 377 21.49 6.39 -20.56
CA LEU A 377 21.79 7.69 -21.18
C LEU A 377 23.30 8.00 -21.16
N ARG A 378 23.99 7.71 -20.05
CA ARG A 378 25.47 7.88 -19.93
C ARG A 378 26.27 6.95 -20.85
N LYS A 379 25.74 5.79 -21.24
CA LYS A 379 26.36 4.83 -22.17
C LYS A 379 26.07 5.13 -23.65
N GLY A 380 25.12 6.02 -23.93
CA GLY A 380 24.73 6.41 -25.29
C GLY A 380 23.86 5.37 -26.01
N SER A 381 23.71 5.55 -27.32
CA SER A 381 22.87 4.69 -28.17
C SER A 381 23.42 3.26 -28.26
N GLY A 382 22.73 2.30 -27.64
CA GLY A 382 23.11 0.88 -27.70
C GLY A 382 22.50 -0.01 -26.60
N THR A 383 21.91 0.58 -25.56
CA THR A 383 21.30 -0.16 -24.44
C THR A 383 19.90 -0.70 -24.70
N GLY A 384 19.22 -0.23 -25.75
CA GLY A 384 17.81 -0.58 -26.05
C GLY A 384 16.76 0.06 -25.12
N LEU A 385 17.18 0.61 -23.98
CA LEU A 385 16.30 1.21 -22.98
C LEU A 385 15.73 2.53 -23.48
N THR A 386 14.41 2.55 -23.71
CA THR A 386 13.67 3.63 -24.39
C THR A 386 12.44 4.10 -23.60
N GLU A 387 12.38 3.73 -22.32
CA GLU A 387 11.26 3.99 -21.41
C GLU A 387 11.25 5.46 -20.91
N PRO A 388 10.05 6.07 -20.76
CA PRO A 388 9.92 7.41 -20.18
C PRO A 388 10.14 7.40 -18.67
N SER A 389 10.36 8.57 -18.09
CA SER A 389 10.22 8.75 -16.64
C SER A 389 8.76 8.87 -16.20
N ILE A 390 8.50 8.59 -14.92
CA ILE A 390 7.23 8.92 -14.26
C ILE A 390 6.85 10.40 -14.39
N VAL A 391 7.85 11.29 -14.45
CA VAL A 391 7.65 12.74 -14.71
C VAL A 391 7.04 12.96 -16.10
N GLN A 392 7.62 12.37 -17.16
CA GLN A 392 7.11 12.47 -18.53
C GLN A 392 5.72 11.81 -18.68
N MET A 393 5.48 10.70 -18.00
CA MET A 393 4.16 10.06 -17.97
C MET A 393 3.13 10.93 -17.26
N THR A 394 3.49 11.60 -16.15
CA THR A 394 2.61 12.53 -15.43
C THR A 394 2.27 13.75 -16.29
N GLU A 395 3.26 14.35 -16.96
CA GLU A 395 3.05 15.46 -17.90
C GLU A 395 2.12 15.06 -19.06
N ALA A 396 2.36 13.91 -19.69
CA ALA A 396 1.51 13.40 -20.77
C ALA A 396 0.08 13.08 -20.30
N ALA A 397 -0.08 12.50 -19.11
CA ALA A 397 -1.40 12.20 -18.52
C ALA A 397 -2.21 13.49 -18.32
N LEU A 398 -1.62 14.52 -17.70
CA LEU A 398 -2.27 15.80 -17.45
C LEU A 398 -2.59 16.55 -18.76
N ASN A 399 -1.71 16.47 -19.77
CA ASN A 399 -1.95 17.02 -21.12
C ASN A 399 -3.08 16.32 -21.90
N ILE A 400 -3.53 15.14 -21.46
CA ILE A 400 -4.72 14.45 -21.99
C ILE A 400 -5.95 14.77 -21.13
N LEU A 401 -5.85 14.55 -19.82
CA LEU A 401 -6.99 14.55 -18.91
C LEU A 401 -7.56 15.96 -18.65
N SER A 402 -6.73 17.01 -18.69
CA SER A 402 -7.16 18.41 -18.60
C SER A 402 -8.16 18.84 -19.68
N LYS A 403 -8.21 18.12 -20.81
CA LYS A 403 -9.16 18.36 -21.92
C LYS A 403 -10.60 17.95 -21.58
N TYR A 404 -10.83 17.24 -20.46
CA TYR A 404 -12.15 16.69 -20.12
C TYR A 404 -12.98 17.70 -19.31
N PRO A 405 -14.21 18.05 -19.75
CA PRO A 405 -14.97 19.17 -19.20
C PRO A 405 -15.44 18.91 -17.76
N ASN A 406 -15.77 17.66 -17.43
CA ASN A 406 -16.22 17.24 -16.10
C ASN A 406 -15.06 17.05 -15.11
N GLY A 407 -13.82 17.22 -15.56
CA GLY A 407 -12.62 16.92 -14.78
C GLY A 407 -12.21 15.45 -14.81
N PHE A 408 -11.23 15.11 -13.97
CA PHE A 408 -10.58 13.80 -13.98
C PHE A 408 -10.14 13.31 -12.60
N PHE A 409 -10.04 11.98 -12.47
CA PHE A 409 -9.26 11.31 -11.44
C PHE A 409 -8.00 10.72 -12.08
N LEU A 410 -6.83 11.01 -11.50
CA LEU A 410 -5.53 10.49 -11.93
C LEU A 410 -4.84 9.83 -10.74
N MET A 411 -4.48 8.55 -10.88
CA MET A 411 -3.53 7.88 -9.98
C MET A 411 -2.14 7.83 -10.62
N VAL A 412 -1.10 8.20 -9.86
CA VAL A 412 0.31 8.13 -10.27
C VAL A 412 1.12 7.36 -9.24
N GLU A 413 1.66 6.22 -9.62
CA GLU A 413 2.45 5.33 -8.76
C GLU A 413 3.94 5.35 -9.12
N GLU A 414 4.82 5.60 -8.15
CA GLU A 414 6.22 5.17 -8.23
C GLU A 414 6.39 3.85 -7.48
N ALA A 415 6.31 2.75 -8.23
CA ALA A 415 6.28 1.39 -7.71
C ALA A 415 7.69 0.86 -7.37
N LEU A 416 8.73 1.54 -7.83
CA LEU A 416 10.11 1.05 -7.69
C LEU A 416 10.71 1.40 -6.32
N ILE A 417 10.11 2.30 -5.54
CA ILE A 417 10.55 2.60 -4.16
C ILE A 417 10.48 1.33 -3.30
N ASP A 418 9.33 0.67 -3.27
CA ASP A 418 9.11 -0.64 -2.64
C ASP A 418 10.04 -1.72 -3.20
N LYS A 419 10.00 -1.94 -4.52
CA LYS A 419 10.64 -3.12 -5.15
C LYS A 419 12.17 -3.06 -5.01
N GLN A 420 12.74 -1.86 -4.89
CA GLN A 420 14.14 -1.66 -4.56
C GLN A 420 14.41 -1.74 -3.04
N SER A 421 13.45 -1.35 -2.19
CA SER A 421 13.50 -1.56 -0.74
C SER A 421 13.49 -3.06 -0.37
N HIS A 422 12.60 -3.88 -0.95
CA HIS A 422 12.64 -5.36 -0.85
C HIS A 422 13.98 -5.96 -1.33
N SER A 423 14.62 -5.31 -2.31
CA SER A 423 15.93 -5.72 -2.83
C SER A 423 17.09 -5.32 -1.90
N ASN A 424 16.84 -4.50 -0.87
CA ASN A 424 17.83 -3.78 -0.06
C ASN A 424 18.77 -2.88 -0.90
N ASP A 425 18.29 -2.34 -2.03
CA ASP A 425 19.00 -1.31 -2.82
C ASP A 425 18.52 0.09 -2.41
N ALA A 426 19.10 0.59 -1.32
CA ALA A 426 18.87 1.95 -0.83
C ALA A 426 19.32 3.03 -1.82
N THR A 427 20.27 2.77 -2.72
CA THR A 427 20.66 3.75 -3.74
C THR A 427 19.49 3.95 -4.69
N ARG A 428 18.94 2.87 -5.25
CA ARG A 428 17.81 2.96 -6.17
C ARG A 428 16.57 3.49 -5.47
N ALA A 429 16.13 2.90 -4.35
CA ALA A 429 14.91 3.32 -3.66
C ALA A 429 14.87 4.84 -3.33
N VAL A 430 16.01 5.42 -2.93
CA VAL A 430 16.12 6.87 -2.71
C VAL A 430 16.08 7.67 -4.01
N TRP A 431 16.72 7.21 -5.09
CA TRP A 431 16.64 7.87 -6.39
C TRP A 431 15.25 7.82 -7.03
N GLU A 432 14.51 6.71 -6.90
CA GLU A 432 13.11 6.64 -7.34
C GLU A 432 12.24 7.60 -6.51
N THR A 433 12.46 7.69 -5.19
CA THR A 433 11.78 8.68 -4.33
C THR A 433 12.07 10.13 -4.76
N ILE A 434 13.30 10.43 -5.20
CA ILE A 434 13.68 11.74 -5.75
C ILE A 434 13.02 12.03 -7.10
N GLU A 435 12.77 11.01 -7.94
CA GLU A 435 12.07 11.20 -9.21
C GLU A 435 10.55 11.30 -9.04
N PHE A 436 9.98 10.55 -8.10
CA PHE A 436 8.60 10.71 -7.66
C PHE A 436 8.33 12.14 -7.16
N ASP A 437 9.22 12.73 -6.36
CA ASP A 437 9.13 14.14 -5.95
C ASP A 437 9.07 15.11 -7.14
N ARG A 438 9.82 14.82 -8.23
CA ARG A 438 9.79 15.64 -9.45
C ARG A 438 8.45 15.52 -10.18
N ALA A 439 7.80 14.35 -10.14
CA ALA A 439 6.44 14.16 -10.64
C ALA A 439 5.39 14.85 -9.75
N VAL A 440 5.58 14.85 -8.42
CA VAL A 440 4.77 15.66 -7.48
C VAL A 440 4.87 17.14 -7.83
N GLY A 441 6.06 17.64 -8.16
CA GLY A 441 6.24 18.99 -8.68
C GLY A 441 5.41 19.30 -9.94
N VAL A 442 5.26 18.33 -10.86
CA VAL A 442 4.39 18.48 -12.04
C VAL A 442 2.92 18.60 -11.61
N ALA A 443 2.44 17.70 -10.75
CA ALA A 443 1.07 17.71 -10.25
C ALA A 443 0.73 19.00 -9.48
N LYS A 444 1.66 19.51 -8.65
CA LYS A 444 1.53 20.79 -7.96
C LYS A 444 1.43 21.97 -8.92
N ARG A 445 2.36 22.10 -9.87
CA ARG A 445 2.34 23.19 -10.88
C ARG A 445 1.06 23.15 -11.73
N PHE A 446 0.53 21.97 -12.02
CA PHE A 446 -0.78 21.82 -12.65
C PHE A 446 -1.90 22.35 -11.74
N ALA A 447 -1.96 21.93 -10.49
CA ALA A 447 -3.01 22.37 -9.56
C ALA A 447 -2.95 23.88 -9.26
N GLU A 448 -1.76 24.45 -9.09
CA GLU A 448 -1.51 25.87 -8.87
C GLU A 448 -1.96 26.74 -10.07
N SER A 449 -1.83 26.23 -11.30
CA SER A 449 -2.23 26.95 -12.52
C SER A 449 -3.72 26.84 -12.88
N HIS A 450 -4.45 25.91 -12.27
CA HIS A 450 -5.89 25.72 -12.51
C HIS A 450 -6.77 26.12 -11.31
N GLY A 451 -6.27 26.02 -10.08
CA GLY A 451 -6.97 26.40 -8.84
C GLY A 451 -8.12 25.46 -8.40
N ASP A 452 -8.50 24.51 -9.25
CA ASP A 452 -9.65 23.60 -9.08
C ASP A 452 -9.25 22.15 -8.77
N THR A 453 -7.98 21.90 -8.47
CA THR A 453 -7.41 20.54 -8.43
C THR A 453 -6.86 20.21 -7.04
N LEU A 454 -7.23 19.03 -6.53
CA LEU A 454 -6.66 18.44 -5.32
C LEU A 454 -5.49 17.52 -5.68
N VAL A 455 -4.36 17.69 -5.02
CA VAL A 455 -3.20 16.78 -5.09
C VAL A 455 -3.00 16.14 -3.72
N ILE A 456 -2.82 14.82 -3.69
CA ILE A 456 -2.52 14.00 -2.50
C ILE A 456 -1.26 13.19 -2.80
N VAL A 457 -0.32 13.11 -1.85
CA VAL A 457 0.92 12.32 -1.96
C VAL A 457 1.08 11.45 -0.72
N THR A 458 0.94 10.14 -0.87
CA THR A 458 0.98 9.15 0.20
C THR A 458 1.82 7.93 -0.20
N ALA A 459 1.88 6.92 0.66
CA ALA A 459 2.26 5.55 0.34
C ALA A 459 1.09 4.61 0.67
N ASP A 460 1.19 3.35 0.28
CA ASP A 460 0.29 2.26 0.66
C ASP A 460 0.77 1.51 1.92
N HIS A 461 2.08 1.38 2.09
CA HIS A 461 2.78 0.92 3.30
C HIS A 461 4.19 1.53 3.40
N GLU A 462 4.96 1.17 4.43
CA GLU A 462 6.42 1.35 4.45
C GLU A 462 7.08 0.03 4.08
N THR A 463 8.14 0.05 3.26
CA THR A 463 8.97 -1.14 2.98
C THR A 463 10.42 -0.93 3.38
N GLY A 464 10.97 -1.89 4.13
CA GLY A 464 12.39 -1.99 4.43
C GLY A 464 12.77 -1.83 5.90
N ALA A 465 11.93 -1.19 6.72
CA ALA A 465 12.33 -0.62 8.01
C ALA A 465 13.49 0.40 7.85
N VAL A 466 13.29 1.39 6.98
CA VAL A 466 14.31 2.39 6.62
C VAL A 466 14.74 3.19 7.85
N THR A 467 16.04 3.20 8.09
CA THR A 467 16.68 3.73 9.31
C THR A 467 17.94 4.48 8.92
N LEU A 468 18.01 5.77 9.28
CA LEU A 468 19.10 6.66 8.90
C LEU A 468 20.05 6.82 10.09
N ASN A 469 21.32 6.42 9.92
CA ASN A 469 22.31 6.31 11.00
C ASN A 469 23.51 7.27 10.82
N ASP A 470 23.93 7.89 11.93
CA ASP A 470 25.12 8.74 12.00
C ASP A 470 26.43 7.93 11.84
N LEU A 471 27.42 8.53 11.17
CA LEU A 471 28.71 7.90 10.87
C LEU A 471 29.86 8.37 11.77
N THR A 472 29.58 8.59 13.05
CA THR A 472 30.62 8.96 14.03
C THR A 472 31.57 7.77 14.26
N GLY A 473 32.76 7.84 13.66
CA GLY A 473 33.74 6.75 13.70
C GLY A 473 34.27 6.46 15.11
N GLY A 474 34.12 5.21 15.57
CA GLY A 474 34.66 4.75 16.85
C GLY A 474 33.84 3.63 17.49
N THR A 475 33.97 2.39 17.00
CA THR A 475 33.42 1.17 17.64
C THR A 475 31.95 1.27 18.11
N ALA A 476 31.07 1.77 17.23
CA ALA A 476 29.63 1.67 17.46
C ALA A 476 29.19 0.19 17.61
N PRO A 477 28.14 -0.12 18.41
CA PRO A 477 27.63 -1.49 18.55
C PRO A 477 27.20 -2.06 17.19
N LYS A 478 27.47 -3.35 16.96
CA LYS A 478 27.05 -4.07 15.74
C LYS A 478 25.54 -4.39 15.74
N LEU A 479 24.69 -3.37 15.78
CA LEU A 479 23.27 -3.48 15.43
C LEU A 479 23.13 -3.51 13.90
N ALA A 480 23.49 -4.65 13.33
CA ALA A 480 23.50 -4.91 11.89
C ALA A 480 22.09 -5.24 11.36
N THR A 481 21.17 -4.28 11.44
CA THR A 481 19.85 -4.29 10.79
C THR A 481 19.39 -2.84 10.52
N SER A 482 20.05 -2.16 9.59
CA SER A 482 19.68 -0.80 9.16
C SER A 482 19.87 -0.54 7.66
N ILE A 483 19.12 0.41 7.11
CA ILE A 483 19.15 0.76 5.68
C ILE A 483 20.22 1.83 5.41
N GLY A 484 21.46 1.35 5.27
CA GLY A 484 22.53 2.06 4.59
C GLY A 484 23.19 3.20 5.34
N ASN A 485 24.51 3.28 5.25
CA ASN A 485 25.28 4.39 5.79
C ASN A 485 25.13 5.64 4.91
N VAL A 486 24.14 6.50 5.20
CA VAL A 486 23.96 7.79 4.51
C VAL A 486 25.14 8.71 4.84
N THR A 487 26.08 8.78 3.91
CA THR A 487 27.39 9.40 4.15
C THR A 487 27.39 10.88 3.81
N VAL A 488 26.92 11.73 4.73
CA VAL A 488 27.06 13.20 4.64
C VAL A 488 28.44 13.61 5.12
N MET A 489 29.44 13.58 4.23
CA MET A 489 30.79 14.08 4.54
C MET A 489 30.81 15.62 4.63
N PRO A 490 31.42 16.22 5.66
CA PRO A 490 31.68 17.66 5.68
C PRO A 490 32.83 18.00 4.72
N GLY A 491 32.59 18.88 3.75
CA GLY A 491 33.59 19.31 2.79
C GLY A 491 33.37 20.74 2.28
N GLU A 492 34.45 21.51 2.14
CA GLU A 492 34.45 22.77 1.41
C GLU A 492 34.70 22.48 -0.08
N GLY A 493 33.75 22.86 -0.95
CA GLY A 493 33.86 22.68 -2.40
C GLY A 493 33.13 21.43 -2.94
N MET A 494 32.67 21.51 -4.20
CA MET A 494 31.80 20.48 -4.81
C MET A 494 32.50 19.75 -5.97
N VAL A 495 32.45 18.41 -5.99
CA VAL A 495 32.50 17.58 -7.21
C VAL A 495 31.73 16.27 -7.00
N GLU A 496 30.59 16.09 -7.69
CA GLU A 496 29.83 14.83 -7.89
C GLU A 496 29.26 14.10 -6.63
N PRO A 497 28.25 13.22 -6.77
CA PRO A 497 27.35 12.85 -5.66
C PRO A 497 27.82 11.68 -4.78
N PRO A 498 27.30 11.57 -3.52
CA PRO A 498 27.66 10.51 -2.59
C PRO A 498 27.11 9.14 -2.99
N TYR A 499 27.93 8.11 -2.77
CA TYR A 499 27.60 6.69 -2.95
C TYR A 499 26.92 6.13 -1.68
N VAL A 500 25.69 5.61 -1.78
CA VAL A 500 24.96 5.03 -0.64
C VAL A 500 25.21 3.51 -0.59
N ALA A 501 25.96 3.07 0.42
CA ALA A 501 26.36 1.67 0.56
C ALA A 501 25.25 0.79 1.19
N GLN A 502 25.16 -0.46 0.69
CA GLN A 502 24.30 -1.59 1.07
C GLN A 502 23.42 -1.47 2.34
N ALA A 503 22.14 -1.81 2.17
CA ALA A 503 21.17 -1.90 3.26
C ALA A 503 21.05 -3.31 3.89
N SER A 504 20.69 -3.32 5.17
CA SER A 504 20.31 -4.48 5.96
C SER A 504 18.93 -4.27 6.59
N GLY A 505 17.97 -3.84 5.77
CA GLY A 505 16.56 -3.76 6.15
C GLY A 505 15.87 -5.13 6.16
N SER A 506 14.66 -5.18 6.72
CA SER A 506 13.75 -6.30 6.50
C SER A 506 13.26 -6.26 5.05
N LYS A 507 13.36 -7.38 4.31
CA LYS A 507 12.86 -7.51 2.93
C LYS A 507 11.32 -7.65 2.89
N SER A 508 10.63 -6.82 3.65
CA SER A 508 9.21 -6.91 3.96
C SER A 508 8.69 -5.53 4.30
N HIS A 509 7.39 -5.33 4.11
CA HIS A 509 6.71 -4.12 4.56
C HIS A 509 6.71 -4.05 6.10
N THR A 510 6.48 -2.86 6.67
CA THR A 510 6.24 -2.68 8.10
C THR A 510 4.90 -1.99 8.37
N GLY A 511 4.33 -2.25 9.55
CA GLY A 511 3.04 -1.69 9.99
C GLY A 511 3.18 -0.34 10.68
N VAL A 512 4.05 0.55 10.17
CA VAL A 512 4.10 1.95 10.63
C VAL A 512 3.16 2.80 9.79
N ASP A 513 2.58 3.83 10.40
CA ASP A 513 1.76 4.80 9.65
C ASP A 513 2.61 5.51 8.60
N VAL A 514 2.03 5.72 7.41
CA VAL A 514 2.72 6.38 6.29
C VAL A 514 2.37 7.87 6.21
N PRO A 515 3.30 8.73 5.79
CA PRO A 515 3.04 10.17 5.66
C PRO A 515 2.16 10.46 4.44
N LEU A 516 1.12 11.27 4.64
CA LEU A 516 0.28 11.82 3.57
C LEU A 516 0.39 13.34 3.56
N THR A 517 0.69 13.93 2.41
CA THR A 517 0.68 15.38 2.21
C THR A 517 -0.32 15.79 1.12
N ALA A 518 -0.99 16.94 1.26
CA ALA A 518 -2.05 17.35 0.35
C ALA A 518 -2.15 18.87 0.13
N SER A 519 -2.63 19.27 -1.06
CA SER A 519 -2.81 20.67 -1.50
C SER A 519 -4.02 20.81 -2.43
N GLY A 520 -4.78 21.90 -2.30
CA GLY A 520 -5.91 22.23 -3.18
C GLY A 520 -7.28 22.16 -2.47
N PRO A 521 -8.40 22.26 -3.22
CA PRO A 521 -9.74 22.15 -2.64
C PRO A 521 -9.90 20.81 -1.92
N GLY A 522 -10.30 20.84 -0.65
CA GLY A 522 -10.43 19.65 0.19
C GLY A 522 -9.17 19.22 0.94
N ALA A 523 -8.02 19.87 0.75
CA ALA A 523 -6.75 19.44 1.37
C ALA A 523 -6.77 19.46 2.91
N THR A 524 -7.46 20.41 3.55
CA THR A 524 -7.41 20.60 5.02
C THR A 524 -7.91 19.40 5.83
N GLN A 525 -8.77 18.55 5.27
CA GLN A 525 -9.30 17.35 5.96
C GLN A 525 -8.25 16.25 6.20
N PHE A 526 -7.13 16.30 5.46
CA PHE A 526 -6.04 15.32 5.53
C PHE A 526 -4.94 15.69 6.53
N GLY A 527 -5.01 16.87 7.17
CA GLY A 527 -4.01 17.33 8.16
C GLY A 527 -4.14 16.68 9.54
N ARG A 528 -4.15 15.34 9.60
CA ARG A 528 -4.41 14.55 10.82
C ARG A 528 -3.89 13.10 10.69
N VAL A 529 -4.02 12.33 11.77
CA VAL A 529 -4.02 10.86 11.68
C VAL A 529 -5.39 10.39 11.13
N MET A 530 -5.38 9.41 10.22
CA MET A 530 -6.57 8.82 9.61
C MET A 530 -6.31 7.35 9.23
N ASP A 531 -7.36 6.57 8.98
CA ASP A 531 -7.18 5.30 8.27
C ASP A 531 -7.14 5.49 6.76
N ALA A 532 -6.44 4.60 6.04
CA ALA A 532 -6.36 4.62 4.57
C ALA A 532 -7.73 4.68 3.87
N THR A 533 -8.76 4.04 4.42
CA THR A 533 -10.14 4.10 3.89
C THR A 533 -10.72 5.51 3.91
N GLU A 534 -10.30 6.37 4.84
CA GLU A 534 -10.78 7.75 4.94
C GLU A 534 -10.30 8.64 3.78
N VAL A 535 -9.24 8.24 3.10
CA VAL A 535 -8.68 8.98 1.94
C VAL A 535 -9.63 8.91 0.74
N PHE A 536 -10.26 7.75 0.49
CA PHE A 536 -11.31 7.58 -0.52
C PHE A 536 -12.46 8.59 -0.31
N PHE A 537 -13.03 8.62 0.90
CA PHE A 537 -14.09 9.57 1.23
C PHE A 537 -13.59 11.02 1.24
N GLY A 538 -12.30 11.25 1.51
CA GLY A 538 -11.68 12.56 1.41
C GLY A 538 -11.65 13.10 -0.02
N MET A 539 -11.27 12.25 -0.97
CA MET A 539 -11.30 12.57 -2.40
C MET A 539 -12.74 12.85 -2.87
N LEU A 540 -13.72 12.02 -2.49
CA LEU A 540 -15.12 12.24 -2.87
C LEU A 540 -15.70 13.52 -2.24
N ARG A 541 -15.46 13.79 -0.95
CA ARG A 541 -15.88 15.06 -0.31
C ARG A 541 -15.25 16.29 -0.95
N ALA A 542 -14.02 16.19 -1.45
CA ALA A 542 -13.39 17.27 -2.21
C ALA A 542 -14.09 17.48 -3.57
N ILE A 543 -14.38 16.40 -4.30
CA ILE A 543 -15.10 16.43 -5.59
C ILE A 543 -16.51 17.00 -5.44
N ASP A 544 -17.22 16.70 -4.34
CA ASP A 544 -18.63 17.04 -4.14
C ASP A 544 -18.92 18.21 -3.18
N GLY A 545 -17.88 18.78 -2.55
CA GLY A 545 -17.99 19.95 -1.66
C GLY A 545 -18.41 19.64 -0.22
N GLY A 546 -18.42 18.37 0.20
CA GLY A 546 -18.80 17.93 1.55
C GLY A 546 -17.72 18.06 2.63
N TYR A 547 -16.75 18.96 2.50
CA TYR A 547 -15.66 19.13 3.48
C TYR A 547 -15.72 20.48 4.22
N ALA A 548 -15.29 20.48 5.49
CA ALA A 548 -15.30 21.67 6.32
C ALA A 548 -14.27 22.73 5.88
N GLN A 549 -14.66 24.00 5.92
CA GLN A 549 -13.75 25.13 5.63
C GLN A 549 -12.98 25.54 6.88
N GLY A 550 -11.68 25.79 6.73
CA GLY A 550 -10.79 26.32 7.78
C GLY A 550 -9.65 25.38 8.17
N PRO A 551 -8.76 25.81 9.09
CA PRO A 551 -7.76 24.95 9.70
C PRO A 551 -8.48 23.87 10.54
N GLY A 552 -8.10 22.60 10.34
CA GLY A 552 -8.77 21.49 11.02
C GLY A 552 -8.46 21.40 12.52
N PRO A 553 -9.31 20.73 13.32
CA PRO A 553 -10.55 20.06 12.92
C PRO A 553 -11.81 20.78 13.44
N SER A 554 -12.85 20.88 12.58
CA SER A 554 -14.24 20.89 13.07
C SER A 554 -14.80 19.48 12.96
N ALA A 555 -15.22 18.93 14.09
CA ALA A 555 -15.64 17.54 14.24
C ALA A 555 -16.67 17.05 13.21
N VAL A 556 -16.27 16.06 12.41
CA VAL A 556 -17.09 14.84 12.31
C VAL A 556 -16.56 13.91 13.41
N ALA A 557 -17.01 14.15 14.64
CA ALA A 557 -16.74 13.26 15.76
C ALA A 557 -17.78 12.14 15.72
N GLY A 558 -17.31 10.95 15.38
CA GLY A 558 -18.13 9.86 14.86
C GLY A 558 -17.36 9.24 13.67
N ASP A 559 -17.01 7.96 13.66
CA ASP A 559 -17.50 6.91 14.56
C ASP A 559 -16.52 5.73 14.73
N LEU A 560 -15.23 6.03 14.97
CA LEU A 560 -14.21 5.00 15.20
C LEU A 560 -14.29 4.35 16.60
N ASN A 561 -15.12 4.89 17.51
CA ASN A 561 -15.30 4.41 18.88
C ASN A 561 -16.60 3.62 19.08
N GLY A 562 -16.90 2.71 18.14
CA GLY A 562 -17.44 1.42 18.56
C GLY A 562 -16.39 0.74 19.44
N ASP A 563 -16.71 0.57 20.72
CA ASP A 563 -16.02 -0.27 21.72
C ASP A 563 -14.52 0.02 21.94
N GLY A 564 -14.08 1.24 21.67
CA GLY A 564 -12.68 1.68 21.69
C GLY A 564 -11.95 1.69 23.05
N VAL A 565 -12.55 1.12 24.11
CA VAL A 565 -11.89 0.87 25.39
C VAL A 565 -11.85 -0.63 25.66
N LYS A 566 -10.76 -1.28 25.22
CA LYS A 566 -10.34 -2.55 25.80
C LYS A 566 -10.05 -2.32 27.27
N ASP A 567 -10.62 -3.14 28.16
CA ASP A 567 -10.31 -3.04 29.59
C ASP A 567 -8.83 -3.43 29.80
N LEU A 568 -8.21 -2.99 30.90
CA LEU A 568 -6.86 -3.42 31.25
C LEU A 568 -6.76 -4.95 31.37
N ALA A 569 -7.87 -5.63 31.66
CA ALA A 569 -8.00 -7.08 31.62
C ALA A 569 -7.68 -7.68 30.24
N ASP A 570 -8.20 -7.11 29.15
CA ASP A 570 -8.01 -7.63 27.79
C ASP A 570 -6.56 -7.48 27.31
N VAL A 571 -5.91 -6.38 27.72
CA VAL A 571 -4.48 -6.15 27.48
C VAL A 571 -3.63 -7.19 28.22
N VAL A 572 -4.03 -7.60 29.43
CA VAL A 572 -3.39 -8.69 30.19
C VAL A 572 -3.61 -10.07 29.53
N VAL A 573 -4.74 -10.30 28.86
CA VAL A 573 -4.97 -11.52 28.08
C VAL A 573 -4.02 -11.58 26.87
N LEU A 574 -3.89 -10.49 26.09
CA LEU A 574 -2.92 -10.43 24.99
C LEU A 574 -1.48 -10.63 25.48
N LEU A 575 -1.08 -9.96 26.58
CA LEU A 575 0.26 -10.13 27.15
C LEU A 575 0.56 -11.57 27.58
N ARG A 576 -0.44 -12.33 28.05
CA ARG A 576 -0.29 -13.76 28.37
C ARG A 576 -0.21 -14.68 27.15
N GLN A 577 -0.64 -14.24 25.97
CA GLN A 577 -0.48 -14.99 24.72
C GLN A 577 0.85 -14.65 24.01
N VAL A 578 1.29 -13.39 24.07
CA VAL A 578 2.56 -12.93 23.47
C VAL A 578 3.76 -13.33 24.33
N VAL A 579 3.66 -13.20 25.65
CA VAL A 579 4.71 -13.67 26.57
C VAL A 579 4.44 -15.15 26.90
N GLY A 580 5.10 -16.04 26.14
CA GLY A 580 5.03 -17.49 26.29
C GLY A 580 5.63 -18.02 27.61
N LEU A 581 5.02 -17.68 28.74
CA LEU A 581 5.30 -18.24 30.06
C LEU A 581 4.79 -19.69 30.13
N ALA A 582 5.57 -20.60 29.56
CA ALA A 582 5.44 -22.03 29.78
C ALA A 582 5.57 -22.31 31.29
N GLY A 583 4.46 -22.69 31.94
CA GLY A 583 4.38 -22.70 33.39
C GLY A 583 5.23 -23.78 34.06
N ARG A 584 6.24 -23.32 34.83
CA ARG A 584 6.81 -23.98 36.02
C ARG A 584 7.25 -22.93 37.03
#